data_AF-A0AAW5HUQ7-F1
#
_entry.id   AF-A0AAW5HUQ7-F1
#
_cell.length_a   1.000
_cell.length_b   1.000
_cell.length_c   1.000
_cell.angle_alpha   90.00
_cell.angle_beta   90.00
_cell.angle_gamma   90.00
#
_symmetry.space_group_name_H-M   'P 1'
#
loop_
_entity.id
_entity.type
_entity.pdbx_description
1 polymer ?
#
loop_
_entity_poly.entity_id
_entity_poly.type
_entity_poly.pdbx_seq_one_letter_code
_entity_poly.pdbx_strand_id
1 'polypeptide(L)'
;MLMQGITYNTTMGLVVGVIMLMVPLFMRALQKAGDRSVSGFGWAFVFLGAFLGMTGVHMMLTWPLEQIEGVFCCAVDNVTFGEPAAFYGVMTLIVGVAVLRAEDRADRGLRDLDWVATLRPILYVAAVGGFGLIMFGIAGMHFGQWRPPEVEPIARLLSGSMLEPFMVFTLYVGTGLSALLSPFVLTSPVARKVFVPVTFIIGMMWVFLGLTLFYGHVGFFPWPLQGGGEMHPVGEPLF
;
A
#
# COMPACT_ATOMS: atom_id res chain seq x y z
N MET A 1 10.68 23.08 -16.52
CA MET A 1 9.80 22.69 -15.40
C MET A 1 9.82 21.18 -15.33
N LEU A 2 10.18 20.59 -14.20
CA LEU A 2 9.97 19.15 -13.99
C LEU A 2 8.46 18.91 -14.02
N MET A 3 7.96 18.34 -15.12
CA MET A 3 6.59 17.85 -15.21
C MET A 3 6.54 16.49 -14.50
N GLN A 4 6.74 16.49 -13.18
CA GLN A 4 6.49 15.30 -12.37
C GLN A 4 4.99 15.26 -12.10
N GLY A 5 4.32 14.22 -12.61
CA GLY A 5 2.90 14.02 -12.33
C GLY A 5 2.64 13.92 -10.83
N ILE A 6 1.38 14.06 -10.43
CA ILE A 6 0.98 13.91 -9.02
C ILE A 6 1.26 12.47 -8.58
N THR A 7 2.23 12.25 -7.68
CA THR A 7 2.57 10.93 -7.14
C THR A 7 2.44 10.90 -5.62
N TYR A 8 1.72 9.90 -5.10
CA TYR A 8 1.60 9.63 -3.65
C TYR A 8 2.15 8.24 -3.27
N ASN A 9 2.80 7.57 -4.21
CA ASN A 9 3.32 6.20 -4.14
C ASN A 9 4.08 5.90 -2.84
N THR A 10 4.92 6.84 -2.38
CA THR A 10 5.69 6.73 -1.12
C THR A 10 4.78 6.52 0.08
N THR A 11 3.86 7.46 0.32
CA THR A 11 2.93 7.40 1.46
C THR A 11 1.90 6.29 1.30
N MET A 12 1.46 6.01 0.07
CA MET A 12 0.52 4.91 -0.20
C MET A 12 1.17 3.56 0.11
N GLY A 13 2.41 3.31 -0.33
CA GLY A 13 3.16 2.08 -0.03
C GLY A 13 3.37 1.89 1.48
N LEU A 14 3.71 2.96 2.19
CA LEU A 14 3.81 2.92 3.66
C LEU A 14 2.47 2.56 4.31
N VAL A 15 1.37 3.19 3.89
CA VAL A 15 0.03 2.94 4.43
C VAL A 15 -0.43 1.52 4.14
N VAL A 16 -0.17 0.98 2.94
CA VAL A 16 -0.43 -0.44 2.61
C VAL A 16 0.31 -1.35 3.60
N GLY A 17 1.60 -1.09 3.85
CA GLY A 17 2.40 -1.84 4.81
C GLY A 17 1.80 -1.80 6.22
N VAL A 18 1.39 -0.63 6.69
CA VAL A 18 0.75 -0.46 8.01
C VAL A 18 -0.57 -1.22 8.08
N ILE A 19 -1.45 -1.12 7.06
CA ILE A 19 -2.71 -1.87 7.01
C ILE A 19 -2.41 -3.38 7.10
N MET A 20 -1.48 -3.88 6.29
CA MET A 20 -1.11 -5.30 6.29
C MET A 20 -0.57 -5.77 7.63
N LEU A 21 0.20 -4.94 8.36
CA LEU A 21 0.66 -5.27 9.71
C LEU A 21 -0.47 -5.22 10.75
N MET A 22 -1.44 -4.32 10.60
CA MET A 22 -2.58 -4.22 11.49
C MET A 22 -3.54 -5.41 11.39
N VAL A 23 -3.69 -6.03 10.21
CA VAL A 23 -4.61 -7.17 10.04
C VAL A 23 -4.27 -8.39 10.93
N PRO A 24 -3.05 -8.95 10.97
CA PRO A 24 -2.73 -10.05 11.87
C PRO A 24 -2.80 -9.64 13.35
N LEU A 25 -2.51 -8.37 13.68
CA LEU A 25 -2.67 -7.83 15.03
C LEU A 25 -4.15 -7.77 15.44
N PHE A 26 -5.02 -7.30 14.54
CA PHE A 26 -6.47 -7.29 14.69
C PHE A 26 -7.00 -8.72 14.88
N MET A 27 -6.59 -9.67 14.03
CA MET A 27 -6.97 -11.07 14.19
C MET A 27 -6.55 -11.66 15.53
N ARG A 28 -5.36 -11.30 16.02
CA ARG A 28 -4.90 -11.72 17.36
C ARG A 28 -5.74 -11.08 18.46
N ALA A 29 -6.15 -9.81 18.29
CA ALA A 29 -7.06 -9.13 19.21
C ALA A 29 -8.43 -9.83 19.23
N LEU A 30 -8.99 -10.19 18.07
CA LEU A 30 -10.25 -10.94 17.97
C LEU A 30 -10.22 -12.28 18.72
N GLN A 31 -9.10 -13.00 18.70
CA GLN A 31 -8.98 -14.30 19.40
C GLN A 31 -8.81 -14.16 20.91
N LYS A 32 -8.30 -13.01 21.37
CA LYS A 32 -8.11 -12.70 22.78
C LYS A 32 -9.22 -11.80 23.33
N ALA A 33 -10.19 -11.45 22.49
CA ALA A 33 -11.33 -10.63 22.84
C ALA A 33 -12.27 -11.46 23.70
N GLY A 34 -12.01 -11.45 25.02
CA GLY A 34 -13.10 -11.38 25.99
C GLY A 34 -13.71 -9.98 25.92
N ASP A 35 -13.64 -9.21 27.01
CA ASP A 35 -14.24 -7.86 27.12
C ASP A 35 -13.43 -6.71 26.47
N ARG A 36 -12.42 -7.00 25.65
CA ARG A 36 -11.56 -5.94 25.08
C ARG A 36 -12.11 -5.45 23.76
N SER A 37 -12.46 -4.16 23.73
CA SER A 37 -12.90 -3.47 22.53
C SER A 37 -11.86 -3.53 21.42
N VAL A 38 -12.34 -3.70 20.18
CA VAL A 38 -11.53 -3.64 18.95
C VAL A 38 -11.80 -2.40 18.11
N SER A 39 -12.58 -1.45 18.66
CA SER A 39 -12.97 -0.21 18.01
C SER A 39 -11.77 0.63 17.54
N GLY A 40 -10.66 0.58 18.29
CA GLY A 40 -9.41 1.23 17.89
C GLY A 40 -8.86 0.73 16.55
N PHE A 41 -8.98 -0.59 16.27
CA PHE A 41 -8.64 -1.13 14.95
C PHE A 41 -9.65 -0.66 13.89
N GLY A 42 -10.93 -0.61 14.22
CA GLY A 42 -11.98 -0.09 13.34
C GLY A 42 -11.67 1.33 12.87
N TRP A 43 -11.37 2.25 13.79
CA TRP A 43 -11.00 3.63 13.47
C TRP A 43 -9.71 3.74 12.67
N ALA A 44 -8.70 2.92 13.00
CA ALA A 44 -7.46 2.88 12.22
C ALA A 44 -7.72 2.45 10.77
N PHE A 45 -8.54 1.41 10.55
CA PHE A 45 -8.92 0.97 9.21
C PHE A 45 -9.76 2.02 8.47
N VAL A 46 -10.65 2.73 9.16
CA VAL A 46 -11.37 3.88 8.56
C VAL A 46 -10.40 4.94 8.07
N PHE A 47 -9.47 5.38 8.91
CA PHE A 47 -8.53 6.44 8.56
C PHE A 47 -7.57 6.02 7.44
N LEU A 48 -6.91 4.87 7.59
CA LEU A 48 -5.93 4.37 6.62
C LEU A 48 -6.61 4.01 5.29
N GLY A 49 -7.81 3.41 5.35
CA GLY A 49 -8.62 3.11 4.18
C GLY A 49 -9.10 4.38 3.46
N ALA A 50 -9.55 5.39 4.21
CA ALA A 50 -9.92 6.69 3.64
C ALA A 50 -8.74 7.35 2.94
N PHE A 51 -7.58 7.43 3.60
CA PHE A 51 -6.37 8.00 3.03
C PHE A 51 -6.01 7.29 1.72
N LEU A 52 -5.85 5.96 1.77
CA LEU A 52 -5.41 5.16 0.63
C LEU A 52 -6.44 5.19 -0.52
N GLY A 53 -7.73 5.13 -0.18
CA GLY A 53 -8.82 5.17 -1.14
C GLY A 53 -8.93 6.52 -1.84
N MET A 54 -8.85 7.62 -1.10
CA MET A 54 -8.89 8.98 -1.68
C MET A 54 -7.69 9.26 -2.57
N THR A 55 -6.47 8.94 -2.10
CA THR A 55 -5.26 9.15 -2.92
C THR A 55 -5.24 8.24 -4.15
N GLY A 56 -5.72 7.01 -4.02
CA GLY A 56 -5.85 6.06 -5.14
C GLY A 56 -6.87 6.51 -6.17
N VAL A 57 -8.08 6.93 -5.73
CA VAL A 57 -9.12 7.46 -6.63
C VAL A 57 -8.63 8.72 -7.33
N HIS A 58 -7.97 9.62 -6.61
CA HIS A 58 -7.39 10.81 -7.24
C HIS A 58 -6.40 10.41 -8.33
N MET A 59 -5.42 9.56 -8.01
CA MET A 59 -4.41 9.08 -8.94
C MET A 59 -5.00 8.36 -10.17
N MET A 60 -6.06 7.57 -9.97
CA MET A 60 -6.80 6.87 -11.03
C MET A 60 -7.57 7.83 -11.94
N LEU A 61 -8.22 8.87 -11.38
CA LEU A 61 -9.01 9.83 -12.15
C LEU A 61 -8.16 10.91 -12.84
N THR A 62 -6.93 11.11 -12.39
CA THR A 62 -6.02 12.11 -12.96
C THR A 62 -5.17 11.59 -14.15
N TRP A 63 -5.33 10.34 -14.63
CA TRP A 63 -4.48 9.76 -15.69
C TRP A 63 -5.19 9.02 -16.86
N PRO A 64 -4.82 9.27 -18.14
CA PRO A 64 -4.29 10.51 -18.70
C PRO A 64 -5.33 11.25 -19.55
N LEU A 65 -5.62 12.48 -19.14
CA LEU A 65 -5.87 13.57 -20.09
C LEU A 65 -4.56 14.25 -20.54
N GLU A 66 -3.41 13.95 -19.90
CA GLU A 66 -2.08 14.38 -20.32
C GLU A 66 -1.09 13.21 -20.22
N GLN A 67 -0.82 12.52 -21.34
CA GLN A 67 0.38 11.70 -21.48
C GLN A 67 1.54 12.65 -21.78
N ILE A 68 2.57 12.66 -20.92
CA ILE A 68 3.81 13.37 -21.22
C ILE A 68 4.60 12.47 -22.18
N GLU A 69 4.77 12.91 -23.42
CA GLU A 69 5.62 12.22 -24.39
C GLU A 69 7.04 12.01 -23.83
N GLY A 70 7.55 10.78 -23.90
CA GLY A 70 8.97 10.47 -23.66
C GLY A 70 9.36 10.01 -22.25
N VAL A 71 8.44 9.91 -21.27
CA VAL A 71 8.77 9.47 -19.90
C VAL A 71 8.15 8.11 -19.59
N PHE A 72 8.92 7.04 -19.77
CA PHE A 72 8.46 5.65 -19.59
C PHE A 72 8.17 5.28 -18.11
N CYS A 73 8.92 5.85 -17.15
CA CYS A 73 8.76 5.51 -15.73
C CYS A 73 7.43 5.99 -15.14
N CYS A 74 6.90 7.14 -15.57
CA CYS A 74 5.68 7.73 -15.02
C CYS A 74 4.40 7.33 -15.77
N ALA A 75 4.52 6.55 -16.86
CA ALA A 75 3.38 6.19 -17.71
C ALA A 75 2.47 5.11 -17.10
N VAL A 76 2.88 4.42 -16.03
CA VAL A 76 2.15 3.23 -15.52
C VAL A 76 1.88 3.25 -14.01
N ASP A 77 2.46 4.20 -13.28
CA ASP A 77 2.33 4.29 -11.83
C ASP A 77 0.87 4.42 -11.36
N ASN A 78 0.00 5.06 -12.14
CA ASN A 78 -1.40 5.31 -11.77
C ASN A 78 -2.27 4.06 -11.85
N VAL A 79 -2.01 3.17 -12.81
CA VAL A 79 -2.69 1.88 -12.87
C VAL A 79 -2.11 0.96 -11.79
N THR A 80 -0.80 0.99 -11.62
CA THR A 80 -0.10 0.09 -10.72
C THR A 80 -0.33 0.41 -9.24
N PHE A 81 -0.32 1.69 -8.85
CA PHE A 81 -0.60 2.14 -7.48
C PHE A 81 -2.02 2.66 -7.28
N GLY A 82 -2.55 3.43 -8.24
CA GLY A 82 -3.83 4.13 -8.08
C GLY A 82 -5.04 3.18 -8.04
N GLU A 83 -5.21 2.31 -9.04
CA GLU A 83 -6.35 1.37 -9.06
C GLU A 83 -6.36 0.41 -7.86
N PRO A 84 -5.25 -0.27 -7.50
CA PRO A 84 -5.25 -1.12 -6.33
C PRO A 84 -5.49 -0.36 -5.03
N ALA A 85 -4.90 0.82 -4.87
CA ALA A 85 -5.09 1.62 -3.67
C ALA A 85 -6.52 2.16 -3.55
N ALA A 86 -7.14 2.58 -4.65
CA ALA A 86 -8.55 2.98 -4.68
C ALA A 86 -9.41 1.80 -4.19
N PHE A 87 -9.24 0.63 -4.81
CA PHE A 87 -10.02 -0.55 -4.49
C PHE A 87 -9.82 -1.02 -3.03
N TYR A 88 -8.58 -1.27 -2.63
CA TYR A 88 -8.27 -1.79 -1.30
C TYR A 88 -8.39 -0.75 -0.19
N GLY A 89 -8.17 0.53 -0.49
CA GLY A 89 -8.41 1.63 0.43
C GLY A 89 -9.90 1.73 0.79
N VAL A 90 -10.77 1.77 -0.22
CA VAL A 90 -12.23 1.78 0.00
C VAL A 90 -12.69 0.52 0.73
N MET A 91 -12.18 -0.67 0.36
CA MET A 91 -12.51 -1.90 1.08
C MET A 91 -12.07 -1.85 2.55
N THR A 92 -10.86 -1.35 2.83
CA THR A 92 -10.34 -1.22 4.19
C THR A 92 -11.19 -0.24 5.01
N LEU A 93 -11.62 0.88 4.41
CA LEU A 93 -12.55 1.81 5.04
C LEU A 93 -13.87 1.12 5.39
N ILE A 94 -14.46 0.37 4.46
CA ILE A 94 -15.71 -0.37 4.67
C ILE A 94 -15.54 -1.41 5.78
N VAL A 95 -14.41 -2.13 5.82
CA VAL A 95 -14.07 -3.05 6.92
C VAL A 95 -14.01 -2.29 8.25
N GLY A 96 -13.35 -1.13 8.31
CA GLY A 96 -13.30 -0.31 9.52
C GLY A 96 -14.69 0.09 10.03
N VAL A 97 -15.56 0.58 9.13
CA VAL A 97 -16.95 0.91 9.46
C VAL A 97 -17.74 -0.33 9.89
N ALA A 98 -17.54 -1.47 9.24
CA ALA A 98 -18.21 -2.72 9.58
C ALA A 98 -17.80 -3.21 10.97
N VAL A 99 -16.53 -3.09 11.34
CA VAL A 99 -16.02 -3.42 12.67
C VAL A 99 -16.68 -2.55 13.74
N LEU A 100 -16.66 -1.23 13.56
CA LEU A 100 -17.28 -0.29 14.51
C LEU A 100 -18.79 -0.55 14.68
N ARG A 101 -19.49 -0.83 13.58
CA ARG A 101 -20.94 -1.12 13.63
C ARG A 101 -21.28 -2.46 14.24
N ALA A 102 -20.45 -3.48 14.05
CA ALA A 102 -20.69 -4.81 14.63
C ALA A 102 -20.53 -4.76 16.15
N GLU A 103 -19.47 -4.08 16.61
CA GLU A 103 -19.18 -3.88 18.02
C GLU A 103 -20.25 -3.04 18.72
N ASP A 104 -20.61 -1.87 18.19
CA ASP A 104 -21.66 -1.00 18.77
C ASP A 104 -23.01 -1.72 18.90
N ARG A 105 -23.36 -2.60 17.95
CA ARG A 105 -24.59 -3.40 18.05
C ARG A 105 -24.51 -4.50 19.09
N ALA A 106 -23.34 -5.12 19.25
CA ALA A 106 -23.11 -6.13 20.28
C ALA A 106 -23.13 -5.50 21.68
N ASP A 107 -22.48 -4.35 21.86
CA ASP A 107 -22.44 -3.62 23.14
C ASP A 107 -23.84 -3.17 23.59
N ARG A 108 -24.71 -2.83 22.63
CA ARG A 108 -26.13 -2.47 22.90
C ARG A 108 -27.04 -3.68 23.09
N GLY A 109 -26.53 -4.91 22.99
CA GLY A 109 -27.32 -6.14 23.07
C GLY A 109 -28.31 -6.34 21.92
N LEU A 110 -28.10 -5.68 20.77
CA LEU A 110 -29.00 -5.75 19.62
C LEU A 110 -28.76 -7.01 18.77
N ARG A 111 -27.53 -7.54 18.79
CA ARG A 111 -27.13 -8.75 18.06
C ARG A 111 -25.80 -9.29 18.59
N ASP A 112 -25.66 -10.61 18.63
CA ASP A 112 -24.39 -11.26 18.96
C ASP A 112 -23.29 -10.93 17.95
N LEU A 113 -22.06 -10.80 18.46
CA LEU A 113 -20.90 -10.43 17.68
C LEU A 113 -20.42 -11.61 16.81
N ASP A 114 -20.78 -11.59 15.53
CA ASP A 114 -20.33 -12.55 14.53
C ASP A 114 -19.41 -11.91 13.49
N TRP A 115 -18.10 -12.05 13.73
CA TRP A 115 -17.05 -11.55 12.84
C TRP A 115 -17.03 -12.24 11.48
N VAL A 116 -17.42 -13.52 11.41
CA VAL A 116 -17.44 -14.26 10.15
C VAL A 116 -18.54 -13.70 9.26
N ALA A 117 -19.77 -13.58 9.77
CA ALA A 117 -20.88 -13.02 9.02
C ALA A 117 -20.65 -11.54 8.63
N THR A 118 -19.98 -10.77 9.49
CA THR A 118 -19.70 -9.35 9.24
C THR A 118 -18.63 -9.15 8.16
N LEU A 119 -17.50 -9.85 8.25
CA LEU A 119 -16.32 -9.54 7.45
C LEU A 119 -16.23 -10.39 6.18
N ARG A 120 -16.63 -11.67 6.22
CA ARG A 120 -16.40 -12.61 5.12
C ARG A 120 -16.94 -12.15 3.77
N PRO A 121 -18.15 -11.57 3.65
CA PRO A 121 -18.65 -11.08 2.36
C PRO A 121 -17.74 -10.00 1.75
N ILE A 122 -17.26 -9.06 2.58
CA ILE A 122 -16.34 -7.99 2.14
C ILE A 122 -14.99 -8.59 1.74
N LEU A 123 -14.49 -9.56 2.52
CA LEU A 123 -13.23 -10.24 2.24
C LEU A 123 -13.26 -11.02 0.92
N TYR A 124 -14.41 -11.58 0.50
CA TYR A 124 -14.51 -12.20 -0.82
C TYR A 124 -14.35 -11.21 -1.96
N VAL A 125 -14.86 -9.98 -1.81
CA VAL A 125 -14.63 -8.90 -2.78
C VAL A 125 -13.14 -8.57 -2.85
N ALA A 126 -12.49 -8.43 -1.68
CA ALA A 126 -11.04 -8.23 -1.60
C ALA A 126 -10.24 -9.38 -2.24
N ALA A 127 -10.70 -10.64 -2.10
CA ALA A 127 -10.07 -11.81 -2.68
C ALA A 127 -10.09 -11.80 -4.21
N VAL A 128 -11.21 -11.40 -4.84
CA VAL A 128 -11.27 -11.26 -6.31
C VAL A 128 -10.28 -10.21 -6.80
N GLY A 129 -10.20 -9.06 -6.13
CA GLY A 129 -9.14 -8.08 -6.42
C GLY A 129 -7.73 -8.61 -6.19
N GLY A 130 -7.58 -9.62 -5.32
CA GLY A 130 -6.28 -10.21 -4.95
C GLY A 130 -5.66 -10.96 -6.11
N PHE A 131 -6.51 -11.57 -6.94
CA PHE A 131 -6.09 -12.11 -8.22
C PHE A 131 -5.52 -11.03 -9.15
N GLY A 132 -6.15 -9.85 -9.19
CA GLY A 132 -5.67 -8.69 -9.94
C GLY A 132 -4.29 -8.22 -9.49
N LEU A 133 -4.03 -8.16 -8.17
CA LEU A 133 -2.70 -7.84 -7.64
C LEU A 133 -1.62 -8.84 -8.08
N ILE A 134 -1.94 -10.14 -8.13
CA ILE A 134 -1.01 -11.15 -8.64
C ILE A 134 -0.71 -10.90 -10.12
N MET A 135 -1.74 -10.60 -10.91
CA MET A 135 -1.57 -10.26 -12.32
C MET A 135 -0.73 -8.99 -12.50
N PHE A 136 -0.91 -7.96 -11.67
CA PHE A 136 -0.06 -6.77 -11.66
C PHE A 136 1.40 -7.11 -11.41
N GLY A 137 1.68 -7.94 -10.40
CA GLY A 137 3.03 -8.43 -10.12
C GLY A 137 3.66 -9.06 -11.38
N ILE A 138 2.96 -10.01 -12.01
CA ILE A 138 3.42 -10.70 -13.22
C ILE A 138 3.61 -9.73 -14.39
N ALA A 139 2.63 -8.86 -14.63
CA ALA A 139 2.65 -7.89 -15.72
C ALA A 139 3.85 -6.94 -15.59
N GLY A 140 4.10 -6.39 -14.40
CA GLY A 140 5.21 -5.47 -14.22
C GLY A 140 6.59 -6.14 -14.36
N MET A 141 6.70 -7.45 -14.11
CA MET A 141 7.92 -8.22 -14.45
C MET A 141 8.05 -8.39 -15.96
N HIS A 142 6.95 -8.78 -16.62
CA HIS A 142 6.93 -9.04 -18.06
C HIS A 142 7.21 -7.78 -18.89
N PHE A 143 6.65 -6.65 -18.50
CA PHE A 143 6.82 -5.36 -19.18
C PHE A 143 7.98 -4.51 -18.63
N GLY A 144 8.70 -5.01 -17.63
CA GLY A 144 9.88 -4.33 -17.07
C GLY A 144 9.58 -3.08 -16.23
N GLN A 145 8.35 -2.93 -15.74
CA GLN A 145 7.89 -1.78 -14.96
C GLN A 145 8.53 -1.70 -13.56
N TRP A 146 9.00 -2.83 -13.02
CA TRP A 146 9.63 -2.89 -11.69
C TRP A 146 11.12 -2.56 -11.67
N ARG A 147 11.67 -2.10 -12.80
CA ARG A 147 13.11 -1.81 -12.88
C ARG A 147 13.43 -0.51 -12.13
N PRO A 148 14.45 -0.53 -11.25
CA PRO A 148 14.83 0.66 -10.51
C PRO A 148 15.27 1.79 -11.44
N PRO A 149 14.84 3.03 -11.18
CA PRO A 149 15.39 4.19 -11.86
C PRO A 149 16.84 4.44 -11.42
N GLU A 150 17.70 4.84 -12.36
CA GLU A 150 19.11 5.17 -12.06
C GLU A 150 19.28 6.50 -11.31
N VAL A 151 18.21 7.28 -11.18
CA VAL A 151 18.25 8.63 -10.60
C VAL A 151 17.97 8.66 -9.10
N GLU A 152 17.27 7.66 -8.54
CA GLU A 152 16.90 7.67 -7.12
C GLU A 152 18.05 7.16 -6.23
N PRO A 153 18.35 7.82 -5.08
CA PRO A 153 19.55 7.51 -4.28
C PRO A 153 19.68 6.04 -3.87
N ILE A 154 18.58 5.43 -3.42
CA ILE A 154 18.58 4.03 -2.97
C ILE A 154 18.36 3.08 -4.15
N ALA A 155 17.40 3.35 -5.03
CA ALA A 155 17.08 2.46 -6.16
C ALA A 155 18.28 2.33 -7.14
N ARG A 156 19.06 3.41 -7.32
CA ARG A 156 20.30 3.38 -8.13
C ARG A 156 21.30 2.35 -7.64
N LEU A 157 21.37 2.06 -6.34
CA LEU A 157 22.30 1.03 -5.81
C LEU A 157 21.97 -0.37 -6.34
N LEU A 158 20.74 -0.57 -6.83
CA LEU A 158 20.24 -1.82 -7.41
C LEU A 158 20.04 -1.71 -8.93
N SER A 159 20.51 -0.63 -9.58
CA SER A 159 20.41 -0.47 -11.03
C SER A 159 21.07 -1.65 -11.75
N GLY A 160 20.35 -2.29 -12.67
CA GLY A 160 20.82 -3.48 -13.40
C GLY A 160 20.70 -4.80 -12.62
N SER A 161 20.26 -4.76 -11.36
CA SER A 161 19.97 -5.95 -10.55
C SER A 161 18.51 -6.37 -10.67
N MET A 162 18.26 -7.68 -10.61
CA MET A 162 16.90 -8.23 -10.52
C MET A 162 16.32 -8.22 -9.10
N LEU A 163 17.11 -7.82 -8.09
CA LEU A 163 16.67 -7.81 -6.69
C LEU A 163 15.43 -6.93 -6.45
N GLU A 164 15.46 -5.68 -6.92
CA GLU A 164 14.34 -4.76 -6.74
C GLU A 164 13.11 -5.16 -7.56
N PRO A 165 13.23 -5.57 -8.83
CA PRO A 165 12.11 -6.14 -9.58
C PRO A 165 11.44 -7.32 -8.87
N PHE A 166 12.24 -8.27 -8.35
CA PHE A 166 11.70 -9.40 -7.61
C PHE A 166 11.09 -9.00 -6.27
N MET A 167 11.65 -7.99 -5.59
CA MET A 167 11.07 -7.45 -4.37
C MET A 167 9.67 -6.86 -4.65
N VAL A 168 9.54 -5.99 -5.65
CA VAL A 168 8.26 -5.34 -5.99
C VAL A 168 7.25 -6.38 -6.51
N PHE A 169 7.69 -7.32 -7.35
CA PHE A 169 6.87 -8.49 -7.73
C PHE A 169 6.33 -9.22 -6.50
N THR A 170 7.20 -9.50 -5.53
CA THR A 170 6.84 -10.22 -4.30
C THR A 170 5.86 -9.43 -3.46
N LEU A 171 5.98 -8.10 -3.40
CA LEU A 171 5.04 -7.23 -2.72
C LEU A 171 3.63 -7.35 -3.32
N TYR A 172 3.49 -7.21 -4.64
CA TYR A 172 2.18 -7.33 -5.31
C TYR A 172 1.59 -8.72 -5.19
N VAL A 173 2.36 -9.77 -5.51
CA VAL A 173 1.89 -11.16 -5.43
C VAL A 173 1.57 -11.55 -3.99
N GLY A 174 2.40 -11.15 -3.04
CA GLY A 174 2.22 -11.42 -1.62
C GLY A 174 0.97 -10.73 -1.05
N THR A 175 0.74 -9.47 -1.38
CA THR A 175 -0.49 -8.75 -1.01
C THR A 175 -1.72 -9.40 -1.64
N GLY A 176 -1.63 -9.82 -2.91
CA GLY A 176 -2.69 -10.55 -3.60
C GLY A 176 -3.01 -11.90 -2.95
N LEU A 177 -1.98 -12.65 -2.56
CA LEU A 177 -2.14 -13.93 -1.84
C LEU A 177 -2.79 -13.73 -0.47
N SER A 178 -2.38 -12.70 0.27
CA SER A 178 -3.05 -12.31 1.52
C SER A 178 -4.53 -12.03 1.27
N ALA A 179 -4.86 -11.22 0.27
CA ALA A 179 -6.24 -10.90 -0.05
C ALA A 179 -7.07 -12.14 -0.43
N LEU A 180 -6.53 -13.05 -1.26
CA LEU A 180 -7.18 -14.31 -1.65
C LEU A 180 -7.47 -15.23 -0.46
N LEU A 181 -6.55 -15.30 0.50
CA LEU A 181 -6.71 -16.14 1.69
C LEU A 181 -7.65 -15.52 2.72
N SER A 182 -7.83 -14.20 2.70
CA SER A 182 -8.56 -13.44 3.73
C SER A 182 -9.97 -13.95 4.07
N PRO A 183 -10.85 -14.41 3.14
CA PRO A 183 -12.20 -14.87 3.51
C PRO A 183 -12.21 -16.14 4.38
N PHE A 184 -11.12 -16.90 4.34
CA PHE A 184 -10.99 -18.21 4.96
C PHE A 184 -10.28 -18.15 6.32
N VAL A 185 -9.60 -17.06 6.66
CA VAL A 185 -8.72 -16.98 7.84
C VAL A 185 -9.47 -17.16 9.16
N LEU A 186 -10.73 -16.74 9.21
CA LEU A 186 -11.55 -16.81 10.42
C LEU A 186 -12.06 -18.24 10.70
N THR A 187 -12.21 -19.09 9.69
CA THR A 187 -12.75 -20.46 9.87
C THR A 187 -11.77 -21.58 9.58
N SER A 188 -10.69 -21.32 8.83
CA SER A 188 -9.70 -22.32 8.46
C SER A 188 -8.38 -22.09 9.21
N PRO A 189 -7.95 -23.02 10.09
CA PRO A 189 -6.66 -22.91 10.75
C PRO A 189 -5.49 -23.03 9.78
N VAL A 190 -5.66 -23.78 8.68
CA VAL A 190 -4.64 -23.91 7.63
C VAL A 190 -4.46 -22.57 6.90
N ALA A 191 -5.56 -21.94 6.48
CA ALA A 191 -5.49 -20.62 5.84
C ALA A 191 -4.83 -19.59 6.76
N ARG A 192 -5.16 -19.62 8.05
CA ARG A 192 -4.57 -18.73 9.07
C ARG A 192 -3.06 -18.91 9.23
N LYS A 193 -2.58 -20.16 9.26
CA LYS A 193 -1.14 -20.49 9.39
C LYS A 193 -0.31 -19.92 8.24
N VAL A 194 -0.88 -19.81 7.05
CA VAL A 194 -0.20 -19.22 5.88
C VAL A 194 -0.42 -17.70 5.83
N PHE A 195 -1.66 -17.25 5.99
CA PHE A 195 -2.03 -15.85 5.87
C PHE A 195 -1.28 -14.94 6.86
N VAL A 196 -1.17 -15.33 8.12
CA VAL A 196 -0.55 -14.49 9.16
C VAL A 196 0.92 -14.16 8.85
N PRO A 197 1.82 -15.14 8.63
CA PRO A 197 3.21 -14.84 8.33
C PRO A 197 3.39 -14.13 6.97
N VAL A 198 2.64 -14.54 5.93
CA VAL A 198 2.72 -13.89 4.62
C VAL A 198 2.33 -12.42 4.73
N THR A 199 1.17 -12.13 5.33
CA THR A 199 0.68 -10.74 5.46
C THR A 199 1.63 -9.90 6.31
N PHE A 200 2.19 -10.47 7.37
CA PHE A 200 3.15 -9.77 8.24
C PHE A 200 4.46 -9.46 7.51
N ILE A 201 5.07 -10.44 6.84
CA ILE A 201 6.34 -10.26 6.12
C ILE A 201 6.16 -9.27 4.98
N ILE A 202 5.10 -9.41 4.19
CA ILE A 202 4.81 -8.49 3.08
C ILE A 202 4.50 -7.08 3.60
N GLY A 203 3.78 -6.96 4.72
CA GLY A 203 3.56 -5.68 5.39
C GLY A 203 4.87 -5.01 5.83
N MET A 204 5.80 -5.77 6.42
CA MET A 204 7.14 -5.28 6.75
C MET A 204 7.92 -4.84 5.52
N MET A 205 7.86 -5.60 4.42
CA MET A 205 8.52 -5.24 3.16
C MET A 205 7.92 -3.97 2.54
N TRP A 206 6.60 -3.78 2.60
CA TRP A 206 5.95 -2.54 2.15
C TRP A 206 6.36 -1.34 2.99
N VAL A 207 6.42 -1.49 4.32
CA VAL A 207 6.94 -0.43 5.21
C VAL A 207 8.39 -0.12 4.86
N PHE A 208 9.23 -1.14 4.67
CA PHE A 208 10.62 -0.96 4.28
C PHE A 208 10.74 -0.19 2.96
N LEU A 209 10.00 -0.61 1.93
CA LEU A 209 9.96 0.10 0.64
C LEU A 209 9.45 1.54 0.80
N GLY A 210 8.38 1.76 1.58
CA GLY A 210 7.85 3.09 1.84
C GLY A 210 8.87 4.01 2.52
N LEU A 211 9.66 3.48 3.46
CA LEU A 211 10.72 4.22 4.14
C LEU A 211 11.92 4.52 3.21
N THR A 212 12.32 3.58 2.36
CA THR A 212 13.40 3.82 1.39
C THR A 212 12.97 4.83 0.33
N LEU A 213 11.74 4.73 -0.16
CA LEU A 213 11.15 5.72 -1.06
C LEU A 213 11.04 7.08 -0.37
N PHE A 214 10.61 7.14 0.90
CA PHE A 214 10.54 8.39 1.65
C PHE A 214 11.92 9.04 1.79
N TYR A 215 12.96 8.27 2.11
CA TYR A 215 14.32 8.81 2.13
C TYR A 215 14.75 9.34 0.74
N GLY A 216 14.45 8.59 -0.33
CA GLY A 216 14.74 9.01 -1.70
C GLY A 216 14.00 10.29 -2.11
N HIS A 217 12.73 10.42 -1.74
CA HIS A 217 11.89 11.57 -2.08
C HIS A 217 12.15 12.78 -1.17
N VAL A 218 12.34 12.61 0.14
CA VAL A 218 12.64 13.70 1.10
C VAL A 218 14.04 14.25 0.89
N GLY A 219 14.96 13.44 0.36
CA GLY A 219 16.28 13.88 -0.08
C GLY A 219 16.29 14.83 -1.27
N PHE A 220 15.20 15.56 -1.54
CA PHE A 220 15.05 16.62 -2.56
C PHE A 220 16.38 17.40 -2.73
N PHE A 221 17.15 16.97 -3.75
CA PHE A 221 18.23 17.62 -4.49
C PHE A 221 19.25 18.49 -3.71
N PRO A 222 20.51 18.05 -3.55
CA PRO A 222 21.59 18.79 -4.17
C PRO A 222 21.57 18.41 -5.65
N TRP A 223 21.05 19.30 -6.50
CA TRP A 223 21.37 19.24 -7.92
C TRP A 223 22.62 20.10 -8.15
N PRO A 224 23.81 19.51 -8.27
CA PRO A 224 24.90 20.15 -8.97
C PRO A 224 24.93 19.62 -10.43
N LEU A 225 24.94 20.55 -11.39
CA LEU A 225 25.73 20.45 -12.63
C LEU A 225 25.20 19.64 -13.83
N GLN A 226 24.01 19.95 -14.36
CA GLN A 226 23.76 19.76 -15.82
C GLN A 226 23.14 20.99 -16.49
N GLY A 227 23.51 22.19 -16.03
CA GLY A 227 23.38 23.42 -16.79
C GLY A 227 24.50 24.34 -16.35
N GLY A 228 25.37 24.76 -17.27
CA GLY A 228 26.49 25.66 -17.00
C GLY A 228 26.03 27.04 -16.54
N GLY A 229 25.60 27.14 -15.28
CA GLY A 229 25.26 28.39 -14.61
C GLY A 229 26.05 28.44 -13.32
N GLU A 230 26.81 29.52 -13.17
CA GLU A 230 27.74 29.81 -12.09
C GLU A 230 27.14 29.54 -10.71
N MET A 231 27.94 28.94 -9.83
CA MET A 231 27.65 28.95 -8.40
C MET A 231 27.54 30.42 -7.96
N HIS A 232 26.33 30.88 -7.62
CA HIS A 232 26.21 32.11 -6.86
C HIS A 232 27.01 31.94 -5.57
N PRO A 233 28.00 32.81 -5.29
CA PRO A 233 28.81 32.69 -4.09
C PRO A 233 27.89 32.75 -2.89
N VAL A 234 27.97 31.71 -2.06
CA VAL A 234 27.39 31.69 -0.72
C VAL A 234 27.89 32.96 -0.02
N GLY A 235 26.95 33.84 0.30
CA GLY A 235 27.23 35.13 0.90
C GLY A 235 28.16 34.99 2.11
N GLU A 236 29.04 35.97 2.25
CA GLU A 236 29.96 36.11 3.38
C GLU A 236 29.23 35.91 4.72
N PRO A 237 29.86 35.26 5.71
CA PRO A 237 29.34 35.26 7.05
C PRO A 237 29.33 36.71 7.55
N LEU A 238 28.16 37.18 8.00
CA LEU A 238 28.12 38.31 8.90
C LEU A 238 28.84 37.89 10.19
N PHE A 239 29.84 38.70 10.56
CA PHE A 239 30.79 38.64 11.69
C PHE A 239 32.14 37.99 11.39
#